data_AF-A0A225D001-F1
#
_entry.id   AF-A0A225D001-F1
#
_cell.length_a   1.000
_cell.length_b   1.000
_cell.length_c   1.000
_cell.angle_alpha   90.00
_cell.angle_beta   90.00
_cell.angle_gamma   90.00
#
_symmetry.space_group_name_H-M   'P 1'
#
loop_
_entity.id
_entity.type
_entity.pdbx_description
1 polymer ?
#
loop_
_entity_poly.entity_id
_entity_poly.type
_entity_poly.pdbx_seq_one_letter_code
_entity_poly.pdbx_strand_id
1 'polypeptide(L)'
;MGKLGPQQGYEFLIASAEGLEAEAAELRKKATAIREAETKAKPLADRLVYAAHSRCSCGAGLAYDPAHDDPTSPHHGPTFWDCSAIILGTADKSVKHTGRLPFAFYEVKSEGQPSAYGATTRPSHAMGDVA
;
A
#
# COMPACT_ATOMS: atom_id res chain seq x y z
N MET A 1 35.59 -38.70 -19.54
CA MET A 1 35.09 -37.61 -18.67
C MET A 1 36.14 -36.52 -18.63
N GLY A 2 36.04 -35.51 -19.51
CA GLY A 2 36.97 -34.39 -19.53
C GLY A 2 36.65 -33.44 -18.38
N LYS A 3 37.63 -33.16 -17.51
CA LYS A 3 37.50 -32.16 -16.45
C LYS A 3 37.45 -30.78 -17.10
N LEU A 4 36.36 -30.04 -16.88
CA LEU A 4 36.28 -28.62 -17.26
C LEU A 4 37.43 -27.87 -16.57
N GLY A 5 38.14 -27.02 -17.31
CA GLY A 5 39.20 -26.19 -16.75
C GLY A 5 38.65 -25.22 -15.70
N PRO A 6 39.45 -24.73 -14.75
CA PRO A 6 38.99 -23.84 -13.66
C PRO A 6 38.29 -22.57 -14.16
N GLN A 7 38.60 -22.07 -15.35
CA GLN A 7 37.89 -20.95 -15.98
C GLN A 7 36.48 -21.32 -16.47
N GLN A 8 36.30 -22.51 -17.05
CA GLN A 8 35.00 -22.99 -17.53
C GLN A 8 34.02 -23.26 -16.36
N GLY A 9 34.53 -23.65 -15.19
CA GLY A 9 33.70 -23.80 -14.00
C GLY A 9 33.15 -22.48 -13.46
N TYR A 10 33.94 -21.41 -13.50
CA TYR A 10 33.52 -20.08 -13.04
C TYR A 10 32.47 -19.44 -13.95
N GLU A 11 32.65 -19.54 -15.28
CA GLU A 11 31.67 -19.05 -16.26
C GLU A 11 30.31 -19.74 -16.11
N PHE A 12 30.30 -21.05 -15.87
CA PHE A 12 29.06 -21.78 -15.58
C PHE A 12 28.35 -21.26 -14.32
N LEU A 13 29.09 -20.97 -13.26
CA LEU A 13 28.51 -20.44 -12.02
C LEU A 13 27.91 -19.04 -12.22
N ILE A 14 28.56 -18.16 -12.99
CA ILE A 14 28.00 -16.84 -13.33
C ILE A 14 26.70 -17.00 -14.11
N ALA A 15 26.71 -17.78 -15.20
CA ALA A 15 25.52 -17.99 -16.02
C ALA A 15 24.37 -18.61 -15.20
N SER A 16 24.69 -19.52 -14.28
CA SER A 16 23.70 -20.07 -13.34
C SER A 16 23.16 -19.02 -12.38
N ALA A 17 24.00 -18.12 -11.87
CA ALA A 17 23.57 -17.04 -10.97
C ALA A 17 22.64 -16.06 -11.70
N GLU A 18 23.00 -15.63 -12.90
CA GLU A 18 22.18 -14.77 -13.75
C GLU A 18 20.82 -15.41 -14.07
N GLY A 19 20.81 -16.72 -14.37
CA GLY A 19 19.57 -17.48 -14.59
C GLY A 19 18.65 -17.49 -13.37
N LEU A 20 19.21 -17.73 -12.18
CA LEU A 20 18.46 -17.71 -10.92
C LEU A 20 17.95 -16.30 -10.58
N GLU A 21 18.73 -15.26 -10.87
CA GLU A 21 18.30 -13.87 -10.68
C GLU A 21 17.13 -13.50 -11.59
N ALA A 22 17.16 -13.93 -12.85
CA ALA A 22 16.06 -13.74 -13.78
C ALA A 22 14.78 -14.48 -13.33
N GLU A 23 14.91 -15.73 -12.90
CA GLU A 23 13.79 -16.50 -12.35
C GLU A 23 13.20 -15.82 -11.09
N ALA A 24 14.06 -15.39 -10.16
CA ALA A 24 13.65 -14.67 -8.96
C ALA A 24 12.94 -13.34 -9.30
N ALA A 25 13.40 -12.61 -10.32
CA ALA A 25 12.73 -11.40 -10.79
C ALA A 25 11.32 -11.69 -11.31
N GLU A 26 11.14 -12.74 -12.10
CA GLU A 26 9.82 -13.15 -12.60
C GLU A 26 8.88 -13.60 -11.47
N LEU A 27 9.39 -14.35 -10.48
CA LEU A 27 8.61 -14.72 -9.29
C LEU A 27 8.17 -13.50 -8.48
N ARG A 28 9.04 -12.50 -8.31
CA ARG A 28 8.69 -11.23 -7.64
C ARG A 28 7.60 -10.48 -8.39
N LYS A 29 7.67 -10.40 -9.73
CA LYS A 29 6.61 -9.78 -10.55
C LYS A 29 5.27 -10.49 -10.34
N LYS A 30 5.25 -11.82 -10.39
CA LYS A 30 4.04 -12.62 -10.14
C LYS A 30 3.49 -12.39 -8.73
N ALA A 31 4.35 -12.40 -7.71
CA ALA A 31 3.94 -12.15 -6.33
C ALA A 31 3.34 -10.74 -6.14
N THR A 32 3.93 -9.71 -6.75
CA THR A 32 3.40 -8.35 -6.74
C THR A 32 2.02 -8.29 -7.39
N ALA A 33 1.85 -8.88 -8.58
CA ALA A 33 0.57 -8.90 -9.29
C ALA A 33 -0.53 -9.62 -8.51
N ILE A 34 -0.20 -10.75 -7.85
CA ILE A 34 -1.14 -11.47 -6.97
C ILE A 34 -1.56 -10.58 -5.81
N ARG A 35 -0.61 -9.97 -5.10
CA ARG A 35 -0.89 -9.08 -3.96
C ARG A 35 -1.76 -7.88 -4.36
N GLU A 36 -1.50 -7.28 -5.51
CA GLU A 36 -2.30 -6.17 -6.05
C GLU A 36 -3.72 -6.61 -6.37
N ALA A 37 -3.88 -7.77 -7.03
CA ALA A 37 -5.18 -8.34 -7.33
C ALA A 37 -5.98 -8.66 -6.05
N GLU A 38 -5.35 -9.28 -5.06
CA GLU A 38 -5.95 -9.57 -3.75
C GLU A 38 -6.37 -8.29 -3.02
N THR A 39 -5.54 -7.25 -3.06
CA THR A 39 -5.85 -5.96 -2.43
C THR A 39 -7.02 -5.28 -3.12
N LYS A 40 -7.07 -5.31 -4.45
CA LYS A 40 -8.15 -4.72 -5.25
C LYS A 40 -9.47 -5.48 -5.12
N ALA A 41 -9.43 -6.79 -4.87
CA ALA A 41 -10.61 -7.63 -4.68
C ALA A 41 -11.33 -7.38 -3.35
N LYS A 42 -10.65 -6.80 -2.34
CA LYS A 42 -11.27 -6.44 -1.06
C LYS A 42 -12.27 -5.30 -1.25
N PRO A 43 -13.36 -5.27 -0.45
CA PRO A 43 -14.23 -4.11 -0.34
C PRO A 43 -13.42 -2.84 -0.04
N LEU A 44 -13.86 -1.69 -0.58
CA LEU A 44 -13.11 -0.43 -0.46
C LEU A 44 -12.79 -0.11 1.01
N ALA A 45 -13.77 -0.21 1.91
CA ALA A 45 -13.59 0.05 3.35
C ALA A 45 -12.51 -0.84 4.01
N ASP A 46 -12.38 -2.09 3.55
CA ASP A 46 -11.46 -3.05 4.14
C ASP A 46 -10.03 -2.90 3.63
N ARG A 47 -9.85 -2.34 2.42
CA ARG A 47 -8.51 -2.12 1.84
C ARG A 47 -7.89 -0.78 2.18
N LEU A 48 -8.68 0.21 2.62
CA LEU A 48 -8.14 1.51 3.02
C LEU A 48 -7.11 1.35 4.13
N VAL A 49 -6.02 2.09 4.01
CA VAL A 49 -5.01 2.25 5.07
C VAL A 49 -5.26 3.58 5.76
N TYR A 50 -5.54 3.53 7.06
CA TYR A 50 -5.85 4.72 7.85
C TYR A 50 -4.59 5.34 8.45
N ALA A 51 -4.65 6.64 8.72
CA ALA A 51 -3.69 7.34 9.54
C ALA A 51 -3.84 6.88 11.00
N ALA A 52 -2.73 6.83 11.72
CA ALA A 52 -2.70 6.44 13.12
C ALA A 52 -3.41 7.47 14.03
N HIS A 53 -3.20 8.76 13.75
CA HIS A 53 -3.67 9.86 14.60
C HIS A 53 -4.39 10.97 13.84
N SER A 54 -4.08 11.17 12.56
CA SER A 54 -4.58 12.31 11.80
C SER A 54 -6.02 12.11 11.36
N ARG A 55 -6.88 13.04 11.74
CA ARG A 55 -8.30 13.07 11.39
C ARG A 55 -8.63 14.28 10.52
N CYS A 56 -9.65 14.13 9.71
CA CYS A 56 -10.34 15.24 9.06
C CYS A 56 -11.08 16.08 10.12
N SER A 57 -11.32 17.36 9.82
CA SER A 57 -12.18 18.25 10.60
C SER A 57 -13.60 17.72 10.82
N CYS A 58 -14.09 16.81 9.98
CA CYS A 58 -15.37 16.12 10.16
C CYS A 58 -15.32 14.97 11.19
N GLY A 59 -14.14 14.68 11.75
CA GLY A 59 -13.91 13.59 12.72
C GLY A 59 -13.53 12.25 12.09
N ALA A 60 -13.77 12.05 10.78
CA ALA A 60 -13.32 10.87 10.06
C ALA A 60 -11.79 10.77 10.03
N GLY A 61 -11.25 9.55 9.96
CA GLY A 61 -9.82 9.35 9.78
C GLY A 61 -9.32 9.84 8.43
N LEU A 62 -8.05 10.24 8.36
CA LEU A 62 -7.39 10.32 7.06
C LEU A 62 -7.03 8.90 6.59
N ALA A 63 -7.16 8.64 5.31
CA ALA A 63 -6.86 7.34 4.72
C ALA A 63 -6.34 7.49 3.28
N TYR A 64 -5.77 6.41 2.76
CA TYR A 64 -5.50 6.25 1.34
C TYR A 64 -5.88 4.83 0.89
N ASP A 65 -6.12 4.67 -0.41
CA ASP A 65 -6.39 3.38 -1.03
C ASP A 65 -5.09 2.81 -1.64
N PRO A 66 -4.50 1.73 -1.10
CA PRO A 66 -3.28 1.15 -1.63
C PRO A 66 -3.44 0.55 -3.03
N ALA A 67 -4.68 0.30 -3.49
CA ALA A 67 -4.97 -0.17 -4.85
C ALA A 67 -5.26 0.98 -5.83
N HIS A 68 -5.23 2.23 -5.37
CA HIS A 68 -5.39 3.38 -6.25
C HIS A 68 -4.05 3.71 -6.92
N ASP A 69 -3.98 3.42 -8.23
CA ASP A 69 -2.86 3.81 -9.07
C ASP A 69 -3.10 5.22 -9.60
N ASP A 70 -2.13 6.10 -9.33
CA ASP A 70 -2.06 7.42 -9.92
C ASP A 70 -0.99 7.38 -11.01
N PRO A 71 -1.37 7.39 -12.31
CA PRO A 71 -0.42 7.30 -13.41
C PRO A 71 0.50 8.52 -13.49
N THR A 72 0.21 9.60 -12.75
CA THR A 72 1.07 10.78 -12.65
C THR A 72 2.10 10.67 -11.52
N SER A 73 1.98 9.65 -10.67
CA SER A 73 2.94 9.38 -9.60
C SER A 73 4.20 8.71 -10.14
N PRO A 74 5.41 9.24 -9.84
CA PRO A 74 6.67 8.57 -10.21
C PRO A 74 6.85 7.23 -9.48
N HIS A 75 6.03 6.93 -8.47
CA HIS A 75 6.12 5.72 -7.67
C HIS A 75 4.98 4.72 -7.92
N HIS A 76 4.07 4.98 -8.87
CA HIS A 76 2.93 4.10 -9.19
C HIS A 76 2.20 3.59 -7.93
N GLY A 77 1.92 4.53 -7.02
CA GLY A 77 1.35 4.24 -5.71
C GLY A 77 0.47 5.39 -5.21
N PRO A 78 -0.23 5.20 -4.08
CA PRO A 78 -1.17 6.18 -3.56
C PRO A 78 -0.50 7.54 -3.35
N THR A 79 -1.08 8.59 -3.92
CA THR A 79 -0.44 9.91 -3.98
C THR A 79 -0.88 10.87 -2.87
N PHE A 80 -1.95 10.55 -2.16
CA PHE A 80 -2.50 11.45 -1.15
C PHE A 80 -3.23 10.75 -0.01
N TRP A 81 -3.16 11.37 1.16
CA TRP A 81 -4.09 11.17 2.25
C TRP A 81 -5.34 12.00 1.98
N ASP A 82 -6.52 11.40 2.13
CA ASP A 82 -7.81 12.09 2.02
C ASP A 82 -8.71 11.70 3.19
N CYS A 83 -9.78 12.46 3.40
CA CYS A 83 -10.82 12.12 4.36
C CYS A 83 -11.45 10.76 4.00
N SER A 84 -11.45 9.79 4.91
CA SER A 84 -12.00 8.47 4.63
C SER A 84 -13.49 8.52 4.27
N ALA A 85 -14.24 9.48 4.81
CA ALA A 85 -15.65 9.67 4.45
C ALA A 85 -15.81 10.17 3.00
N ILE A 86 -14.85 10.95 2.48
CA ILE A 86 -14.84 11.34 1.06
C ILE A 86 -14.57 10.12 0.20
N ILE A 87 -13.53 9.35 0.52
CA ILE A 87 -13.15 8.15 -0.24
C ILE A 87 -14.30 7.13 -0.28
N LEU A 88 -15.02 6.96 0.84
CA LEU A 88 -16.15 6.04 0.95
C LEU A 88 -17.47 6.61 0.41
N GLY A 89 -17.51 7.86 -0.05
CA GLY A 89 -18.73 8.50 -0.55
C GLY A 89 -19.78 8.82 0.52
N THR A 90 -19.38 8.89 1.80
CA THR A 90 -20.25 9.16 2.96
C THR A 90 -20.03 10.56 3.56
N ALA A 91 -19.21 11.39 2.94
CA ALA A 91 -18.88 12.72 3.43
C ALA A 91 -20.10 13.66 3.45
N ASP A 92 -20.32 14.30 4.60
CA ASP A 92 -21.26 15.42 4.71
C ASP A 92 -20.74 16.63 3.93
N LYS A 93 -21.51 17.08 2.93
CA LYS A 93 -21.17 18.22 2.07
C LYS A 93 -21.25 19.57 2.80
N SER A 94 -21.88 19.63 3.98
CA SER A 94 -22.01 20.85 4.78
C SER A 94 -20.73 21.20 5.56
N VAL A 95 -19.85 20.21 5.77
CA VAL A 95 -18.60 20.37 6.52
C VAL A 95 -17.44 20.64 5.57
N LYS A 96 -16.56 21.58 5.92
CA LYS A 96 -15.29 21.77 5.23
C LYS A 96 -14.33 20.64 5.59
N HIS A 97 -14.15 19.69 4.67
CA HIS A 97 -13.21 18.58 4.84
C HIS A 97 -11.76 19.00 4.60
N THR A 98 -10.83 18.27 5.22
CA THR A 98 -9.42 18.29 4.84
C THR A 98 -9.29 17.78 3.41
N GLY A 99 -8.71 18.60 2.52
CA GLY A 99 -8.43 18.19 1.15
C GLY A 99 -7.29 17.18 1.06
N ARG A 100 -6.95 16.76 -0.15
CA ARG A 100 -5.85 15.83 -0.43
C ARG A 100 -4.53 16.37 0.11
N LEU A 101 -3.94 15.66 1.07
CA LEU A 101 -2.59 15.93 1.56
C LEU A 101 -1.60 15.04 0.80
N PRO A 102 -0.41 15.54 0.41
CA PRO A 102 0.60 14.71 -0.24
C PRO A 102 0.93 13.46 0.57
N PHE A 103 1.18 12.33 -0.09
CA PHE A 103 1.55 11.08 0.59
C PHE A 103 2.85 11.22 1.43
N ALA A 104 3.80 12.01 0.95
CA ALA A 104 5.09 12.28 1.61
C ALA A 104 4.99 13.27 2.80
N PHE A 105 3.81 13.39 3.43
CA PHE A 105 3.66 14.20 4.62
C PHE A 105 4.16 13.41 5.83
N TYR A 106 5.44 13.61 6.19
CA TYR A 106 6.16 12.85 7.24
C TYR A 106 5.46 12.81 8.61
N GLU A 107 4.51 13.72 8.86
CA GLU A 107 3.73 13.79 10.09
C GLU A 107 2.57 12.78 10.13
N VAL A 108 2.10 12.29 8.98
CA VAL A 108 0.98 11.34 8.90
C VAL A 108 1.54 9.92 8.86
N LYS A 109 1.47 9.22 10.00
CA LYS A 109 1.84 7.81 10.12
C LYS A 109 0.66 6.92 9.74
N SER A 110 0.90 5.82 9.04
CA SER A 110 -0.13 4.80 8.81
C SER A 110 -0.33 3.91 10.05
N GLU A 111 -1.56 3.41 10.22
CA GLU A 111 -1.98 2.55 11.34
C GLU A 111 -1.15 1.27 11.49
N GLY A 112 -0.56 0.78 10.39
CA GLY A 112 0.28 -0.42 10.38
C GLY A 112 1.75 -0.20 10.77
N GLN A 113 2.18 1.06 10.97
CA GLN A 113 3.58 1.31 11.35
C GLN A 113 3.85 0.91 12.81
N PRO A 114 4.99 0.27 13.11
CA PRO A 114 5.35 -0.04 14.50
C PRO A 114 5.37 1.18 15.42
N SER A 115 5.74 2.35 14.88
CA SER A 115 5.78 3.62 15.61
C SER A 115 4.42 4.28 15.84
N ALA A 116 3.33 3.67 15.35
CA ALA A 116 1.95 4.06 15.64
C ALA A 116 1.44 3.47 16.96
N TYR A 117 2.16 2.51 17.57
CA TYR A 117 1.76 1.86 18.83
C TYR A 117 0.33 1.33 18.82
N GLY A 118 -0.12 0.79 17.68
CA GLY A 118 -1.47 0.26 17.48
C GLY A 118 -2.57 1.34 17.34
N ALA A 119 -2.21 2.62 17.27
CA ALA A 119 -3.18 3.69 17.04
C ALA A 119 -3.76 3.63 15.63
N THR A 120 -5.06 3.88 15.54
CA THR A 120 -5.78 3.95 14.27
C THR A 120 -6.90 4.99 14.33
N THR A 121 -7.15 5.63 13.20
CA THR A 121 -8.33 6.49 13.00
C THR A 121 -9.46 5.77 12.25
N ARG A 122 -9.31 4.47 11.97
CA ARG A 122 -10.37 3.62 11.42
C ARG A 122 -11.64 3.76 12.27
N PRO A 123 -12.82 3.88 11.65
CA PRO A 123 -14.08 3.86 12.38
C PRO A 123 -14.15 2.57 13.21
N SER A 124 -14.38 2.69 14.52
CA SER A 124 -14.72 1.54 15.33
C SER A 124 -15.98 0.92 14.74
N HIS A 125 -15.98 -0.38 14.44
CA HIS A 125 -17.18 -1.11 13.99
C HIS A 125 -18.37 -1.05 14.97
N ALA A 126 -18.24 -0.34 16.09
CA ALA A 126 -19.26 -0.09 17.11
C ALA A 126 -20.44 0.81 16.68
N MET A 127 -20.65 1.09 15.38
CA MET A 127 -21.83 1.84 14.90
C MET A 127 -22.71 0.99 13.97
N GLY A 128 -22.98 -0.25 14.38
CA GLY A 128 -23.92 -1.16 13.74
C GLY A 128 -25.18 -1.47 14.55
N ASP A 129 -25.28 -1.02 15.81
CA ASP A 129 -26.47 -1.17 16.65
C ASP A 129 -27.09 0.21 16.91
N VAL A 130 -27.64 0.83 15.86
CA VAL A 130 -28.66 1.87 16.04
C VAL A 130 -29.96 1.26 15.53
N ALA A 131 -30.71 0.70 16.48
CA ALA A 131 -32.10 0.27 16.32
C ALA A 131 -33.04 1.45 16.07
#